data_AF-A0A7R9ZR64-F1
#
_entry.id   AF-A0A7R9ZR64-F1
#
_cell.length_a   1.000
_cell.length_b   1.000
_cell.length_c   1.000
_cell.angle_alpha   90.00
_cell.angle_beta   90.00
_cell.angle_gamma   90.00
#
_symmetry.space_group_name_H-M   'P 1'
#
loop_
_entity.id
_entity.type
_entity.pdbx_description
1 polymer ?
#
loop_
_entity_poly.entity_id
_entity_poly.type
_entity_poly.pdbx_seq_one_letter_code
_entity_poly.pdbx_strand_id
1 'polypeptide(L)'
;ATYNDEPTSWFYYPVFENFDSTKVVGSMTSLIYWPLFFDNIFPPTNNYGVTCVVENPCGDLSTFVVNGQKAEYLGPGDLHDRGYDHLVREIAFNDIATSSTTQTFSRTAVKLNNDLCPFTIRIHPTDRLQNSRITTQPYYIAISVFLVLLLVIIMGALYDFTVRQKIYRIIKRSRANRAIVEEFFPTQIRQRLLQADNSTNNAHSMGAATVNALGEHSSGGDDLAYLHAQPIADLFPS
;
A
#
# COMPACT_ATOMS: atom_id res chain seq x y z
N ALA A 1 -30.47 37.83 2.64
CA ALA A 1 -29.40 37.54 1.67
C ALA A 1 -29.08 38.83 0.95
N THR A 2 -27.89 39.37 1.15
CA THR A 2 -27.39 40.54 0.44
C THR A 2 -26.88 40.05 -0.92
N TYR A 3 -27.45 40.53 -2.02
CA TYR A 3 -27.03 40.18 -3.37
C TYR A 3 -25.71 40.90 -3.67
N ASN A 4 -24.60 40.16 -3.75
CA ASN A 4 -23.23 40.70 -3.90
C ASN A 4 -22.70 40.58 -5.34
N ASP A 5 -23.55 40.72 -6.36
CA ASP A 5 -23.19 40.48 -7.77
C ASP A 5 -22.63 39.07 -8.03
N GLU A 6 -23.09 38.10 -7.24
CA GLU A 6 -22.74 36.69 -7.41
C GLU A 6 -23.42 36.15 -8.69
N PRO A 7 -22.68 35.38 -9.51
CA PRO A 7 -23.14 35.00 -10.84
C PRO A 7 -24.36 34.08 -10.77
N THR A 8 -25.28 34.31 -11.70
CA THR A 8 -26.49 33.51 -11.88
C THR A 8 -26.61 33.09 -13.33
N SER A 9 -27.16 31.90 -13.56
CA SER A 9 -27.36 31.36 -14.90
C SER A 9 -28.83 31.06 -15.15
N TRP A 10 -29.29 31.34 -16.37
CA TRP A 10 -30.68 31.14 -16.77
C TRP A 10 -30.83 29.87 -17.59
N PHE A 11 -31.85 29.08 -17.27
CA PHE A 11 -32.25 27.89 -18.01
C PHE A 11 -33.61 28.12 -18.64
N TYR A 12 -33.72 27.83 -19.93
CA TYR A 12 -34.94 28.03 -20.70
C TYR A 12 -35.50 26.68 -21.15
N TYR A 13 -36.78 26.46 -20.83
CA TYR A 13 -37.52 25.27 -21.23
C TYR A 13 -38.67 25.70 -22.16
N PRO A 14 -38.74 25.20 -23.40
CA PRO A 14 -39.86 25.50 -24.27
C PRO A 14 -41.13 24.81 -23.76
N VAL A 15 -42.26 25.53 -23.80
CA VAL A 15 -43.59 25.00 -23.53
C VAL A 15 -44.29 24.80 -24.87
N PHE A 16 -44.67 23.56 -25.16
CA PHE A 16 -45.35 23.18 -26.41
C PHE A 16 -46.87 23.22 -26.25
N GLU A 17 -47.58 23.45 -27.36
CA GLU A 17 -49.05 23.53 -27.37
C GLU A 17 -49.70 22.27 -26.79
N ASN A 18 -49.18 21.10 -27.20
CA ASN A 18 -49.60 19.76 -26.78
C ASN A 18 -48.35 18.86 -26.68
N PHE A 19 -48.46 17.68 -26.05
CA PHE A 19 -47.33 16.75 -25.86
C PHE A 19 -46.66 16.26 -27.16
N ASP A 20 -47.42 16.18 -28.26
CA ASP A 20 -46.91 15.72 -29.57
C ASP A 20 -46.58 16.88 -30.53
N SER A 21 -46.78 18.13 -30.09
CA SER A 21 -46.59 19.31 -30.94
C SER A 21 -45.16 19.84 -30.84
N THR A 22 -44.58 20.22 -31.98
CA THR A 22 -43.31 20.96 -32.04
C THR A 22 -43.51 22.47 -31.97
N LYS A 23 -44.76 22.94 -31.96
CA LYS A 23 -45.10 24.36 -31.89
C LYS A 23 -44.92 24.87 -30.46
N VAL A 24 -43.93 25.74 -30.28
CA VAL A 24 -43.66 26.42 -29.01
C VAL A 24 -44.71 27.52 -28.80
N VAL A 25 -45.43 27.45 -27.68
CA VAL A 25 -46.46 28.44 -27.28
C VAL A 25 -46.01 29.30 -26.10
N GLY A 26 -44.88 28.97 -25.48
CA GLY A 26 -44.29 29.76 -24.40
C GLY A 26 -42.92 29.25 -23.98
N SER A 27 -42.34 29.89 -22.98
CA SER A 27 -41.07 29.48 -22.36
C SER A 27 -41.18 29.54 -20.84
N MET A 28 -40.74 28.48 -20.16
CA MET A 28 -40.50 28.48 -18.73
C MET A 28 -39.03 28.78 -18.49
N THR A 29 -38.74 29.77 -17.66
CA THR A 29 -37.37 30.14 -17.31
C THR A 29 -37.09 29.77 -15.85
N SER A 30 -35.95 29.16 -15.60
CA SER A 30 -35.43 28.88 -14.26
C SER A 30 -34.11 29.61 -14.05
N LEU A 31 -33.86 30.07 -12.83
CA LEU A 31 -32.61 30.72 -12.44
C LEU A 31 -31.83 29.79 -11.53
N ILE A 32 -30.57 29.54 -11.86
CA ILE A 32 -29.63 28.87 -10.95
C ILE A 32 -28.78 29.94 -10.26
N TYR A 33 -28.88 29.96 -8.94
CA TYR A 33 -28.01 30.73 -8.07
C TYR A 33 -26.87 29.81 -7.59
N TRP A 34 -25.71 29.91 -8.25
CA TRP A 34 -24.57 29.02 -8.02
C TRP A 34 -24.07 28.97 -6.57
N PRO A 35 -24.03 30.07 -5.80
CA PRO A 35 -23.63 30.00 -4.40
C PRO A 35 -24.55 29.12 -3.56
N LEU A 36 -25.87 29.14 -3.80
CA LEU A 36 -26.80 28.20 -3.14
C LEU A 36 -26.64 26.78 -3.68
N PHE A 37 -26.36 26.61 -4.98
CA PHE A 37 -26.16 25.30 -5.59
C PHE A 37 -24.98 24.54 -4.98
N PHE A 38 -23.91 25.25 -4.66
CA PHE A 38 -22.71 24.68 -4.04
C PHE A 38 -22.73 24.70 -2.51
N ASP A 39 -23.73 25.31 -1.87
CA ASP A 39 -23.85 25.34 -0.43
C ASP A 39 -24.31 23.97 0.11
N ASN A 40 -23.78 23.57 1.26
CA ASN A 40 -24.14 22.34 1.97
C ASN A 40 -23.97 21.04 1.16
N ILE A 41 -23.12 21.02 0.13
CA ILE A 41 -22.87 19.81 -0.67
C ILE A 41 -22.00 18.78 0.06
N PHE A 42 -21.25 19.19 1.10
CA PHE A 42 -20.46 18.28 1.94
C PHE A 42 -21.10 18.08 3.33
N PRO A 43 -20.96 16.88 3.93
CA PRO A 43 -21.38 16.64 5.31
C PRO A 43 -20.67 17.59 6.30
N PRO A 44 -21.33 17.97 7.42
CA PRO A 44 -20.77 18.90 8.42
C PRO A 44 -19.48 18.40 9.08
N THR A 45 -19.24 17.09 9.06
CA THR A 45 -18.06 16.46 9.67
C THR A 45 -16.77 16.71 8.88
N ASN A 46 -16.89 17.15 7.62
CA ASN A 46 -15.77 17.23 6.70
C ASN A 46 -15.48 18.69 6.33
N ASN A 47 -14.26 19.14 6.63
CA ASN A 47 -13.78 20.49 6.25
C ASN A 47 -12.97 20.44 4.94
N TYR A 48 -13.39 19.61 3.99
CA TYR A 48 -12.75 19.51 2.68
C TYR A 48 -12.94 20.79 1.87
N GLY A 49 -11.95 21.14 1.07
CA GLY A 49 -12.01 22.29 0.16
C GLY A 49 -11.91 21.84 -1.29
N VAL A 50 -12.83 22.27 -2.16
CA VAL A 50 -12.70 22.11 -3.61
C VAL A 50 -12.95 23.45 -4.30
N THR A 51 -12.31 23.65 -5.44
CA THR A 51 -12.58 24.80 -6.31
C THR A 51 -13.43 24.33 -7.48
N CYS A 52 -14.59 24.94 -7.67
CA CYS A 52 -15.51 24.65 -8.76
C CYS A 52 -15.47 25.80 -9.76
N VAL A 53 -15.20 25.50 -11.02
CA VAL A 53 -15.21 26.43 -12.13
C VAL A 53 -16.42 26.09 -12.98
N VAL A 54 -17.34 27.02 -13.09
CA VAL A 54 -18.53 26.91 -13.94
C VAL A 54 -18.23 27.62 -15.24
N GLU A 55 -18.40 26.93 -16.37
CA GLU A 55 -18.20 27.50 -17.69
C GLU A 55 -19.30 27.14 -18.67
N ASN A 56 -19.60 28.06 -19.58
CA ASN A 56 -20.35 27.78 -20.79
C ASN A 56 -19.74 28.51 -22.01
N PRO A 57 -19.98 28.02 -23.24
CA PRO A 57 -19.56 28.71 -24.46
C PRO A 57 -20.23 30.07 -24.70
N CYS A 58 -21.30 30.39 -23.96
CA CYS A 58 -22.03 31.66 -24.06
C CYS A 58 -21.36 32.83 -23.32
N GLY A 59 -20.27 32.58 -22.58
CA GLY A 59 -19.49 33.61 -21.90
C GLY A 59 -19.60 33.59 -20.38
N ASP A 60 -20.36 32.66 -19.80
CA ASP A 60 -20.31 32.44 -18.35
C ASP A 60 -19.01 31.70 -18.03
N LEU A 61 -18.16 32.32 -17.23
CA LEU A 61 -16.98 31.68 -16.65
C LEU A 61 -16.80 32.24 -15.25
N SER A 62 -16.97 31.40 -14.24
CA SER A 62 -17.00 31.82 -12.84
C SER A 62 -16.41 30.77 -11.93
N THR A 63 -15.60 31.20 -10.96
CA THR A 63 -14.95 30.31 -10.01
C THR A 63 -15.53 30.47 -8.62
N PHE A 64 -15.75 29.35 -7.94
CA PHE A 64 -16.21 29.24 -6.57
C PHE A 64 -15.28 28.34 -5.77
N VAL A 65 -15.07 28.66 -4.51
CA VAL A 65 -14.44 27.75 -3.56
C VAL A 65 -15.49 27.22 -2.61
N VAL A 66 -15.55 25.90 -2.47
CA VAL A 66 -16.44 25.22 -1.54
C VAL A 66 -15.61 24.67 -0.41
N ASN A 67 -15.82 25.22 0.79
CA ASN A 67 -15.12 24.89 2.01
C ASN A 67 -16.09 24.25 3.01
N GLY A 68 -16.12 22.93 3.06
CA GLY A 68 -17.07 22.18 3.88
C GLY A 68 -18.51 22.50 3.46
N GLN A 69 -19.28 23.09 4.36
CA GLN A 69 -20.68 23.41 4.08
C GLN A 69 -20.90 24.74 3.36
N LYS A 70 -19.86 25.57 3.21
CA LYS A 70 -20.00 26.93 2.69
C LYS A 70 -19.38 27.06 1.31
N ALA A 71 -20.14 27.60 0.36
CA ALA A 71 -19.61 28.05 -0.92
C ALA A 71 -19.30 29.56 -0.89
N GLU A 72 -18.18 29.96 -1.49
CA GLU A 72 -17.76 31.34 -1.63
C GLU A 72 -17.40 31.62 -3.09
N TYR A 73 -17.92 32.71 -3.64
CA TYR A 73 -17.59 33.14 -4.99
C TYR A 73 -16.22 33.81 -5.01
N LEU A 74 -15.31 33.32 -5.86
CA LEU A 74 -13.96 33.87 -6.00
C LEU A 74 -13.88 34.98 -7.04
N GLY A 75 -14.72 34.91 -8.09
CA GLY A 75 -14.73 35.90 -9.16
C GLY A 75 -14.92 35.30 -10.55
N PRO A 76 -14.98 36.16 -11.58
CA PRO A 76 -15.09 35.74 -12.96
C PRO A 76 -13.77 35.14 -13.44
N GLY A 77 -13.84 34.28 -14.45
CA GLY A 77 -12.68 33.59 -14.99
C GLY A 77 -12.36 32.30 -14.26
N ASP A 78 -11.24 31.71 -14.65
CA ASP A 78 -10.73 30.48 -14.07
C ASP A 78 -9.65 30.78 -13.03
N LEU A 79 -10.03 30.73 -11.76
CA LEU A 79 -9.22 31.13 -10.59
C LEU A 79 -8.78 29.94 -9.73
N HIS A 80 -8.81 28.73 -10.27
CA HIS A 80 -8.27 27.57 -9.57
C HIS A 80 -6.75 27.62 -9.44
N ASP A 81 -6.24 26.83 -8.49
CA ASP A 81 -4.79 26.64 -8.35
C ASP A 81 -4.27 25.70 -9.44
N ARG A 82 -3.41 26.25 -10.29
CA ARG A 82 -2.80 25.56 -11.44
C ARG A 82 -1.91 24.39 -11.06
N GLY A 83 -1.46 24.31 -9.80
CA GLY A 83 -0.74 23.14 -9.29
C GLY A 83 -1.54 21.85 -9.41
N TYR A 84 -2.88 21.96 -9.50
CA TYR A 84 -3.80 20.84 -9.52
C TYR A 84 -4.48 20.57 -10.87
N ASP A 85 -4.01 21.16 -11.97
CA ASP A 85 -4.55 20.95 -13.33
C ASP A 85 -4.68 19.47 -13.67
N HIS A 86 -3.67 18.69 -13.28
CA HIS A 86 -3.60 17.25 -13.52
C HIS A 86 -4.62 16.42 -12.73
N LEU A 87 -5.33 17.01 -11.77
CA LEU A 87 -6.34 16.36 -10.92
C LEU A 87 -7.76 16.85 -11.21
N VAL A 88 -7.96 17.62 -12.27
CA VAL A 88 -9.27 18.13 -12.64
C VAL A 88 -10.28 17.00 -12.89
N ARG A 89 -11.52 17.24 -12.46
CA ARG A 89 -12.68 16.43 -12.81
C ARG A 89 -13.69 17.32 -13.49
N GLU A 90 -14.01 16.98 -14.73
CA GLU A 90 -14.96 17.71 -15.56
C GLU A 90 -16.29 16.97 -15.59
N ILE A 91 -17.38 17.70 -15.45
CA ILE A 91 -18.74 17.19 -15.52
C ILE A 91 -19.53 18.11 -16.45
N ALA A 92 -19.89 17.61 -17.63
CA ALA A 92 -20.84 18.28 -18.49
C ALA A 92 -22.27 17.95 -18.05
N PHE A 93 -23.15 18.95 -17.98
CA PHE A 93 -24.55 18.74 -17.58
C PHE A 93 -25.30 17.78 -18.52
N ASN A 94 -24.90 17.74 -19.80
CA ASN A 94 -25.48 16.83 -20.79
C ASN A 94 -25.12 15.37 -20.54
N ASP A 95 -23.93 15.13 -19.97
CA ASP A 95 -23.48 13.79 -19.61
C ASP A 95 -24.28 13.26 -18.41
N ILE A 96 -24.71 14.13 -17.51
CA ILE A 96 -25.57 13.77 -16.37
C ILE A 96 -26.92 13.24 -16.86
N ALA A 97 -27.49 13.81 -17.94
CA ALA A 97 -28.77 13.38 -18.50
C ALA A 97 -28.71 12.04 -19.23
N THR A 98 -27.52 11.62 -19.66
CA THR A 98 -27.31 10.41 -20.49
C THR A 98 -26.61 9.28 -19.74
N SER A 99 -25.85 9.59 -18.68
CA SER A 99 -25.17 8.59 -17.87
C SER A 99 -26.16 7.80 -17.02
N SER A 100 -26.24 6.51 -17.34
CA SER A 100 -27.05 5.49 -16.65
C SER A 100 -26.54 5.16 -15.23
N THR A 101 -25.75 6.06 -14.65
CA THR A 101 -25.00 5.83 -13.42
C THR A 101 -25.83 6.28 -12.22
N THR A 102 -26.65 5.37 -11.70
CA THR A 102 -27.25 5.40 -10.34
C THR A 102 -28.16 6.57 -9.94
N GLN A 103 -28.32 7.62 -10.74
CA GLN A 103 -29.29 8.69 -10.49
C GLN A 103 -30.50 8.50 -11.41
N THR A 104 -31.58 7.93 -10.87
CA THR A 104 -32.89 7.91 -11.55
C THR A 104 -33.41 9.34 -11.62
N PHE A 105 -33.02 10.08 -12.66
CA PHE A 105 -33.75 11.27 -13.04
C PHE A 105 -35.20 10.89 -13.37
N SER A 106 -36.14 11.75 -12.99
CA SER A 106 -37.56 11.53 -13.29
C SER A 106 -37.71 11.20 -14.77
N ARG A 107 -38.54 10.21 -15.12
CA ARG A 107 -38.86 9.86 -16.51
C ARG A 107 -39.43 11.05 -17.32
N THR A 108 -39.83 12.12 -16.64
CA THR A 108 -40.31 13.38 -17.20
C THR A 108 -39.21 14.44 -17.41
N ALA A 109 -37.93 14.11 -17.18
CA ALA A 109 -36.84 15.06 -17.37
C ALA A 109 -36.67 15.38 -18.87
N VAL A 110 -36.75 16.67 -19.19
CA VAL A 110 -36.52 17.17 -20.55
C VAL A 110 -35.04 17.04 -20.87
N LYS A 111 -34.70 16.48 -22.03
CA LYS A 111 -33.32 16.39 -22.50
C LYS A 111 -32.75 17.80 -22.65
N LEU A 112 -31.56 18.03 -22.10
CA LEU A 112 -30.84 19.28 -22.30
C LEU A 112 -30.43 19.40 -23.78
N ASN A 113 -30.39 20.63 -24.26
CA ASN A 113 -29.92 20.92 -25.60
C ASN A 113 -28.38 20.93 -25.60
N ASN A 114 -27.78 20.09 -26.44
CA ASN A 114 -26.31 20.02 -26.55
C ASN A 114 -25.74 21.13 -27.45
N ASP A 115 -26.57 21.73 -28.31
CA ASP A 115 -26.13 22.70 -29.31
C ASP A 115 -26.12 24.14 -28.77
N LEU A 116 -26.91 24.41 -27.73
CA LEU A 116 -27.07 25.76 -27.18
C LEU A 116 -26.38 25.88 -25.82
N CYS A 117 -25.11 26.29 -25.86
CA CYS A 117 -24.27 26.63 -24.70
C CYS A 117 -24.35 25.62 -23.54
N PRO A 118 -23.84 24.40 -23.75
CA PRO A 118 -23.78 23.40 -22.70
C PRO A 118 -22.97 23.91 -21.50
N PHE A 119 -23.49 23.68 -20.30
CA PHE A 119 -22.77 23.99 -19.07
C PHE A 119 -21.81 22.86 -18.70
N THR A 120 -20.61 23.25 -18.32
CA THR A 120 -19.56 22.37 -17.81
C THR A 120 -19.12 22.86 -16.43
N ILE A 121 -18.98 21.94 -15.48
CA ILE A 121 -18.37 22.22 -14.18
C ILE A 121 -17.03 21.48 -14.12
N ARG A 122 -15.96 22.24 -13.91
CA ARG A 122 -14.62 21.70 -13.62
C ARG A 122 -14.34 21.81 -12.13
N ILE A 123 -14.02 20.68 -11.51
CA ILE A 123 -13.75 20.58 -10.08
C ILE A 123 -12.25 20.33 -9.90
N HIS A 124 -11.61 21.20 -9.14
CA HIS A 124 -10.21 21.14 -8.79
C HIS A 124 -10.05 20.91 -7.27
N PRO A 125 -9.07 20.10 -6.83
CA PRO A 125 -8.76 19.99 -5.43
C PRO A 125 -8.11 21.29 -4.91
N THR A 126 -8.15 21.48 -3.59
CA THR A 126 -7.45 22.58 -2.91
C THR A 126 -6.42 22.03 -1.92
N ASP A 127 -5.52 22.90 -1.46
CA ASP A 127 -4.60 22.60 -0.35
C ASP A 127 -5.31 22.02 0.87
N ARG A 128 -6.53 22.48 1.18
CA ARG A 128 -7.30 21.97 2.33
C ARG A 128 -7.67 20.50 2.12
N LEU A 129 -8.09 20.13 0.92
CA LEU A 129 -8.36 18.74 0.58
C LEU A 129 -7.07 17.91 0.58
N GLN A 130 -5.98 18.42 0.02
CA GLN A 130 -4.70 17.71 0.04
C GLN A 130 -4.20 17.47 1.47
N ASN A 131 -4.17 18.50 2.32
CA ASN A 131 -3.72 18.40 3.70
C ASN A 131 -4.62 17.49 4.56
N SER A 132 -5.91 17.43 4.26
CA SER A 132 -6.82 16.52 4.96
C SER A 132 -6.61 15.04 4.58
N ARG A 133 -6.10 14.77 3.37
CA ARG A 133 -5.91 13.42 2.83
C ARG A 133 -4.48 12.91 3.00
N ILE A 134 -3.48 13.78 3.00
CA ILE A 134 -2.10 13.45 3.35
C ILE A 134 -2.00 13.41 4.88
N THR A 135 -2.54 12.35 5.47
CA THR A 135 -2.43 12.10 6.90
C THR A 135 -0.99 11.68 7.21
N THR A 136 -0.36 12.25 8.23
CA THR A 136 0.95 11.81 8.77
C THR A 136 0.87 10.49 9.55
N GLN A 137 -0.31 9.84 9.58
CA GLN A 137 -0.54 8.56 10.22
C GLN A 137 0.38 7.40 9.75
N PRO A 138 0.71 7.21 8.45
CA PRO A 138 1.52 6.07 8.04
C PRO A 138 2.97 6.21 8.52
N TYR A 139 3.46 7.42 8.79
CA TYR A 139 4.80 7.64 9.33
C TYR A 139 4.97 7.05 10.75
N TYR A 140 3.98 7.25 11.62
CA TYR A 140 4.01 6.68 12.98
C TYR A 140 3.98 5.15 12.97
N ILE A 141 3.19 4.55 12.08
CA ILE A 141 3.13 3.10 11.92
C ILE A 141 4.46 2.56 11.39
N ALA A 142 5.04 3.20 10.38
CA ALA A 142 6.33 2.79 9.81
C ALA A 142 7.47 2.84 10.86
N ILE A 143 7.53 3.90 11.68
CA ILE A 143 8.51 4.02 12.76
C ILE A 143 8.32 2.92 13.81
N SER A 144 7.07 2.65 14.20
CA SER A 144 6.76 1.62 15.20
C SER A 144 7.28 0.25 14.75
N VAL A 145 6.99 -0.14 13.50
CA VAL A 145 7.46 -1.41 12.93
C VAL A 145 8.98 -1.46 12.85
N PHE A 146 9.61 -0.35 12.43
CA PHE A 146 11.07 -0.25 12.36
C PHE A 146 11.75 -0.45 13.73
N LEU A 147 11.21 0.16 14.79
CA LEU A 147 11.75 0.04 16.15
C LEU A 147 11.65 -1.39 16.69
N VAL A 148 10.51 -2.07 16.44
CA VAL A 148 10.34 -3.47 16.85
C VAL A 148 11.32 -4.38 16.12
N LEU A 149 11.50 -4.20 14.81
CA LEU A 149 12.47 -4.95 14.02
C LEU A 149 13.90 -4.74 14.53
N LEU A 150 14.27 -3.49 14.81
CA LEU A 150 15.58 -3.14 15.34
C LEU A 150 15.85 -3.79 16.70
N LEU A 151 14.85 -3.85 17.59
CA LEU A 151 14.97 -4.55 18.87
C LEU A 151 15.23 -6.05 18.71
N VAL A 152 14.53 -6.72 17.78
CA VAL A 152 14.76 -8.14 17.48
C VAL A 152 16.17 -8.38 16.95
N ILE A 153 16.66 -7.51 16.06
CA ILE A 153 18.03 -7.58 15.54
C ILE A 153 19.06 -7.40 16.67
N ILE A 154 18.86 -6.44 17.57
CA ILE A 154 19.76 -6.24 18.72
C ILE A 154 19.75 -7.46 19.65
N MET A 155 18.57 -8.01 19.96
CA MET A 155 18.46 -9.21 20.79
C MET A 155 19.19 -10.39 20.16
N GLY A 156 19.01 -10.60 18.85
CA GLY A 156 19.74 -11.63 18.10
C GLY A 156 21.25 -11.39 18.11
N ALA A 157 21.71 -10.16 17.86
CA ALA A 157 23.13 -9.82 17.86
C ALA A 157 23.79 -9.99 19.24
N LEU A 158 23.09 -9.62 20.32
CA LEU A 158 23.57 -9.81 21.69
C LEU A 158 23.65 -11.31 22.04
N TYR A 159 22.62 -12.07 21.67
CA TYR A 159 22.63 -13.53 21.84
C TYR A 159 23.83 -14.14 21.10
N ASP A 160 23.99 -13.83 19.81
CA ASP A 160 25.09 -14.32 18.98
C ASP A 160 26.46 -13.92 19.55
N PHE A 161 26.63 -12.67 19.99
CA PHE A 161 27.90 -12.20 20.53
C PHE A 161 28.26 -12.93 21.83
N THR A 162 27.31 -13.07 22.75
CA THR A 162 27.55 -13.76 24.02
C THR A 162 27.81 -15.26 23.84
N VAL A 163 27.11 -15.90 22.90
CA VAL A 163 27.31 -17.31 22.55
C VAL A 163 28.67 -17.52 21.86
N ARG A 164 29.03 -16.69 20.87
CA ARG A 164 30.34 -16.72 20.21
C ARG A 164 31.49 -16.56 21.20
N GLN A 165 31.37 -15.66 22.18
CA GLN A 165 32.38 -15.51 23.22
C GLN A 165 32.53 -16.77 24.08
N LYS A 166 31.42 -17.41 24.46
CA LYS A 166 31.47 -18.66 25.24
C LYS A 166 32.08 -19.79 24.44
N ILE A 167 31.69 -19.95 23.17
CA ILE A 167 32.25 -20.96 22.26
C ILE A 167 33.76 -20.75 22.07
N TYR A 168 34.20 -19.52 21.81
CA TYR A 168 35.62 -19.20 21.65
C TYR A 168 36.44 -19.49 22.92
N ARG A 169 35.90 -19.17 24.10
CA ARG A 169 36.55 -19.50 25.39
C ARG A 169 36.69 -21.00 25.61
N ILE A 170 35.69 -21.80 25.24
CA ILE A 170 35.72 -23.26 25.39
C ILE A 170 36.73 -23.89 24.41
N ILE A 171 36.76 -23.43 23.14
CA ILE A 171 37.72 -23.90 22.13
C ILE A 171 39.17 -23.58 22.55
N LYS A 172 39.41 -22.42 23.17
CA LYS A 172 40.76 -22.06 23.68
C LYS A 172 41.21 -22.96 24.83
N ARG A 173 40.27 -23.46 25.65
CA ARG A 173 40.57 -24.39 26.75
C ARG A 173 40.82 -25.82 26.26
N SER A 174 40.17 -26.27 25.17
CA SER A 174 40.37 -27.64 24.65
C SER A 174 41.69 -27.82 23.87
N ARG A 175 42.27 -26.75 23.31
CA ARG A 175 43.61 -26.83 22.68
C ARG A 175 44.74 -27.13 23.66
N ALA A 176 44.61 -26.74 24.93
CA ALA A 176 45.59 -27.04 25.97
C ALA A 176 45.63 -28.53 26.35
N ASN A 177 44.48 -29.22 26.30
CA ASN A 177 44.40 -30.65 26.65
C ASN A 177 44.72 -31.57 25.47
N ARG A 178 44.57 -31.14 24.22
CA ARG A 178 44.96 -31.95 23.05
C ARG A 178 46.47 -32.22 23.00
N ALA A 179 47.30 -31.27 23.43
CA ALA A 179 48.74 -31.48 23.53
C ALA A 179 49.11 -32.53 24.59
N ILE A 180 48.38 -32.59 25.70
CA ILE A 180 48.62 -33.58 26.77
C ILE A 180 48.14 -34.98 26.33
N VAL A 181 47.05 -35.08 25.56
CA VAL A 181 46.54 -36.36 25.07
C VAL A 181 47.39 -36.92 23.91
N GLU A 182 48.01 -36.07 23.08
CA GLU A 182 49.02 -36.52 22.10
C GLU A 182 50.34 -36.96 22.77
N GLU A 183 50.61 -36.51 24.01
CA GLU A 183 51.77 -36.94 24.81
C GLU A 183 51.53 -38.30 25.50
N PHE A 184 50.28 -38.65 25.84
CA PHE A 184 49.93 -39.93 26.48
C PHE A 184 49.51 -41.06 25.52
N PHE A 185 49.32 -40.79 24.24
CA PHE A 185 49.09 -41.81 23.22
C PHE A 185 50.22 -41.81 22.18
N PRO A 186 51.36 -42.47 22.48
CA PRO A 186 52.44 -42.59 21.51
C PRO A 186 51.90 -43.22 20.21
N THR A 187 52.40 -42.73 19.08
CA THR A 187 52.08 -43.20 17.71
C THR A 187 52.13 -44.72 17.55
N GLN A 188 52.86 -45.42 18.45
CA GLN A 188 52.94 -46.87 18.55
C GLN A 188 51.61 -47.56 18.91
N ILE A 189 50.73 -46.96 19.72
CA ILE A 189 49.43 -47.58 20.09
C ILE A 189 48.43 -47.43 18.93
N ARG A 190 48.45 -46.28 18.25
CA ARG A 190 47.63 -46.02 17.06
C ARG A 190 47.97 -46.97 15.91
N GLN A 191 49.25 -47.30 15.72
CA GLN A 191 49.67 -48.28 14.73
C GLN A 191 49.25 -49.71 15.07
N ARG A 192 49.25 -50.11 16.36
CA ARG A 192 48.78 -51.44 16.76
C ARG A 192 47.29 -51.64 16.55
N LEU A 193 46.46 -50.62 16.77
CA LEU A 193 45.02 -50.70 16.50
C LEU A 193 44.71 -50.78 14.99
N LEU A 194 45.43 -50.02 14.15
CA LEU A 194 45.26 -50.11 12.69
C LEU A 194 45.77 -51.44 12.10
N GLN A 195 46.77 -52.07 12.73
CA GLN A 195 47.28 -53.38 12.29
C GLN A 195 46.41 -54.55 12.77
N ALA A 196 45.76 -54.43 13.93
CA ALA A 196 44.80 -55.41 14.43
C ALA A 196 43.54 -55.47 13.54
N ASP A 197 43.01 -54.31 13.13
CA ASP A 197 41.76 -54.24 12.35
C ASP A 197 41.91 -54.74 10.90
N ASN A 198 43.10 -54.58 10.31
CA ASN A 198 43.42 -55.14 8.99
C ASN A 198 43.63 -56.66 9.00
N SER A 199 43.83 -57.29 10.16
CA SER A 199 44.08 -58.73 10.26
C SER A 199 42.78 -59.55 10.35
N THR A 200 41.65 -58.92 10.66
CA THR A 200 40.34 -59.55 10.91
C THR A 200 39.36 -59.48 9.73
N ASN A 201 39.67 -58.74 8.66
CA ASN A 201 38.75 -58.51 7.53
C ASN A 201 38.84 -59.50 6.35
N ASN A 202 39.47 -60.68 6.53
CA ASN A 202 39.53 -61.73 5.49
C ASN A 202 38.69 -62.99 5.79
N ALA A 203 37.69 -62.92 6.66
CA ALA A 203 36.78 -64.04 6.89
C ALA A 203 35.33 -63.60 7.08
N HIS A 204 34.47 -64.09 6.17
CA HIS A 204 33.00 -64.14 6.19
C HIS A 204 32.22 -62.81 6.07
N SER A 205 31.48 -62.54 4.98
CA SER A 205 30.31 -63.23 4.40
C SER A 205 28.96 -62.78 4.99
N MET A 206 28.14 -62.19 4.09
CA MET A 206 26.66 -62.24 3.99
C MET A 206 25.78 -61.30 4.83
N GLY A 207 24.87 -60.61 4.11
CA GLY A 207 23.58 -60.06 4.56
C GLY A 207 23.57 -58.53 4.70
N ALA A 208 23.20 -57.73 3.68
CA ALA A 208 21.82 -57.33 3.32
C ALA A 208 21.03 -56.77 4.52
N ALA A 209 20.42 -55.58 4.52
CA ALA A 209 19.90 -54.76 3.43
C ALA A 209 19.61 -53.32 3.89
N THR A 210 19.59 -52.38 2.92
CA THR A 210 18.66 -51.23 2.73
C THR A 210 18.36 -50.27 3.92
N VAL A 211 18.38 -48.94 3.79
CA VAL A 211 17.51 -48.11 2.93
C VAL A 211 18.15 -46.72 2.71
N ASN A 212 17.90 -46.19 1.50
CA ASN A 212 18.30 -44.90 0.92
C ASN A 212 17.91 -43.63 1.72
N ALA A 213 18.75 -42.60 1.63
CA ALA A 213 18.31 -41.21 1.43
C ALA A 213 19.43 -40.39 0.78
N LEU A 214 19.14 -39.83 -0.39
CA LEU A 214 20.04 -39.05 -1.24
C LEU A 214 19.34 -37.72 -1.56
N GLY A 215 20.06 -36.61 -1.40
CA GLY A 215 19.68 -35.24 -1.80
C GLY A 215 19.51 -34.32 -0.57
N GLU A 216 20.20 -33.19 -0.40
CA GLU A 216 20.88 -32.37 -1.39
C GLU A 216 21.84 -31.36 -0.71
N HIS A 217 23.07 -31.35 -1.22
CA HIS A 217 24.02 -30.23 -1.36
C HIS A 217 24.05 -29.07 -0.33
N SER A 218 25.02 -29.12 0.58
CA SER A 218 25.68 -27.94 1.15
C SER A 218 27.19 -28.07 0.91
N SER A 219 27.72 -27.25 0.01
CA SER A 219 29.15 -27.01 -0.13
C SER A 219 29.55 -26.02 0.96
N GLY A 220 30.31 -26.49 1.95
CA GLY A 220 30.82 -25.63 3.02
C GLY A 220 31.22 -26.36 4.28
N GLY A 221 32.41 -26.98 4.27
CA GLY A 221 33.25 -27.14 5.47
C GLY A 221 33.02 -28.39 6.31
N ASP A 222 34.05 -29.24 6.30
CA ASP A 222 34.35 -30.48 7.05
C ASP A 222 34.05 -30.57 8.57
N ASP A 223 33.16 -29.77 9.15
CA ASP A 223 32.92 -29.77 10.61
C ASP A 223 31.70 -30.61 11.07
N LEU A 224 30.96 -31.25 10.15
CA LEU A 224 29.74 -32.01 10.48
C LEU A 224 29.92 -33.54 10.61
N ALA A 225 31.15 -34.05 10.69
CA ALA A 225 31.41 -35.47 10.93
C ALA A 225 31.38 -35.86 12.43
N TYR A 226 31.34 -34.88 13.34
CA TYR A 226 31.39 -35.11 14.79
C TYR A 226 30.04 -35.35 15.46
N LEU A 227 28.93 -35.16 14.76
CA LEU A 227 27.58 -35.37 15.31
C LEU A 227 27.10 -36.83 15.24
N HIS A 228 27.87 -37.73 14.62
CA HIS A 228 27.56 -39.16 14.50
C HIS A 228 28.53 -40.08 15.25
N ALA A 229 29.13 -39.60 16.36
CA ALA A 229 29.83 -40.48 17.27
C ALA A 229 28.81 -41.23 18.15
N GLN A 230 28.82 -42.57 18.09
CA GLN A 230 28.00 -43.41 18.96
C GLN A 230 28.29 -43.10 20.45
N PRO A 231 27.26 -43.11 21.32
CA PRO A 231 27.43 -42.81 22.72
C PRO A 231 28.36 -43.83 23.41
N ILE A 232 29.26 -43.31 24.24
CA ILE A 232 30.33 -44.02 24.96
C ILE A 232 29.85 -45.20 25.84
N ALA A 233 28.54 -45.32 26.10
CA ALA A 233 27.96 -46.35 26.95
C ALA A 233 28.02 -47.77 26.36
N ASP A 234 28.20 -47.94 25.04
CA ASP A 234 28.26 -49.25 24.38
C ASP A 234 29.68 -49.87 24.32
N LEU A 235 30.69 -49.20 24.89
CA LEU A 235 32.10 -49.63 24.82
C LEU A 235 32.58 -50.39 26.08
N PHE A 236 31.68 -50.75 26.99
CA PHE A 236 32.01 -51.60 28.14
C PHE A 236 31.18 -52.89 28.08
N PRO A 237 31.81 -54.08 27.95
CA PRO A 237 31.09 -55.33 28.18
C PRO A 237 30.69 -55.42 29.66
N SER A 238 29.50 -55.98 29.91
CA SER A 238 29.01 -56.35 31.24
C SER A 238 29.89 -57.40 31.92
#